data_AF-A0A3N8J7J0-F1
#
_entry.id   AF-A0A3N8J7J0-F1
#
_cell.length_a   1.000
_cell.length_b   1.000
_cell.length_c   1.000
_cell.angle_alpha   90.00
_cell.angle_beta   90.00
_cell.angle_gamma   90.00
#
_symmetry.space_group_name_H-M   'P 1'
#
loop_
_entity.id
_entity.type
_entity.pdbx_description
1 polymer ?
#
loop_
_entity_poly.entity_id
_entity_poly.type
_entity_poly.pdbx_seq_one_letter_code
_entity_poly.pdbx_strand_id
1 'polypeptide(L)'
;MTTGARIFVASVIALAIAGVVIAIQHARLVDAGQRVDDLARDVRDRTAERDAARRDVKVVTQYVDRVQVVREKGDTIIKEVPVYVDREADRACVVPVGFVRVHDGAAANVPVGDPGSADAAPSGIALSAVGSTVAGNYTTCHENAEQLIALQTRVRDTEESAP
;
A
#
# COMPACT_ATOMS: atom_id res chain seq x y z
N MET A 1 74.69 -8.08 -42.44
CA MET A 1 74.04 -8.42 -41.14
C MET A 1 74.39 -9.85 -40.79
N THR A 2 75.01 -10.07 -39.63
CA THR A 2 75.35 -11.40 -39.14
C THR A 2 74.07 -12.15 -38.76
N THR A 3 74.06 -13.48 -38.88
CA THR A 3 72.91 -14.34 -38.58
C THR A 3 72.30 -14.06 -37.19
N GLY A 4 73.14 -13.68 -36.21
CA GLY A 4 72.70 -13.27 -34.88
C GLY A 4 71.80 -12.03 -34.84
N ALA A 5 72.00 -11.04 -35.72
CA ALA A 5 71.17 -9.82 -35.75
C ALA A 5 69.75 -10.11 -36.25
N ARG A 6 69.58 -11.06 -37.18
CA ARG A 6 68.25 -11.47 -37.69
C ARG A 6 67.45 -12.26 -36.65
N ILE A 7 68.13 -13.15 -35.91
CA ILE A 7 67.52 -13.90 -34.81
C ILE A 7 67.05 -12.94 -33.71
N PHE A 8 67.87 -11.94 -33.38
CA PHE A 8 67.50 -10.94 -32.37
C PHE A 8 66.25 -10.13 -32.77
N VAL A 9 66.18 -9.64 -34.01
CA VAL A 9 65.02 -8.89 -34.52
C VAL A 9 63.76 -9.75 -34.55
N ALA A 10 63.85 -11.02 -34.98
CA ALA A 10 62.72 -11.93 -34.98
C ALA A 10 62.17 -12.21 -33.56
N SER A 11 63.06 -12.38 -32.58
CA SER A 11 62.68 -12.56 -31.17
C SER A 11 61.98 -11.35 -30.58
N VAL A 12 62.44 -10.13 -30.91
CA VAL A 12 61.79 -8.87 -30.46
C VAL A 12 60.38 -8.75 -31.04
N ILE A 13 60.20 -9.07 -32.33
CA ILE A 13 58.89 -9.05 -32.97
C ILE A 13 57.95 -10.10 -32.35
N ALA A 14 58.44 -11.31 -32.10
CA ALA A 14 57.65 -12.37 -31.45
C ALA A 14 57.20 -11.98 -30.03
N LEU A 15 58.08 -11.35 -29.25
CA LEU A 15 57.74 -10.82 -27.92
C LEU A 15 56.70 -9.69 -27.99
N ALA A 16 56.84 -8.77 -28.96
CA ALA A 16 55.87 -7.70 -29.16
C ALA A 16 54.47 -8.24 -29.51
N ILE A 17 54.40 -9.25 -30.40
CA ILE A 17 53.14 -9.91 -30.77
C ILE A 17 52.54 -10.62 -29.56
N ALA A 18 53.34 -11.37 -28.79
CA ALA A 18 52.87 -12.04 -27.58
C ALA A 18 52.30 -11.03 -26.56
N GLY A 19 52.96 -9.89 -26.37
CA GLY A 19 52.47 -8.81 -25.50
C GLY A 19 51.12 -8.25 -25.96
N VAL A 20 50.92 -8.02 -27.25
CA VAL A 20 49.64 -7.55 -27.82
C VAL A 20 48.54 -8.59 -27.60
N VAL A 21 48.82 -9.87 -27.84
CA VAL A 21 47.84 -10.96 -27.61
C VAL A 21 47.44 -11.03 -26.14
N ILE A 22 48.40 -10.96 -25.22
CA ILE A 22 48.14 -10.96 -23.77
C ILE A 22 47.28 -9.74 -23.39
N ALA A 23 47.60 -8.55 -23.89
CA ALA A 23 46.83 -7.34 -23.62
C ALA A 23 45.38 -7.46 -24.11
N ILE A 24 45.16 -8.00 -25.32
CA ILE A 24 43.81 -8.24 -25.86
C ILE A 24 43.05 -9.29 -25.03
N GLN A 25 43.70 -10.40 -24.66
CA GLN A 25 43.08 -11.42 -23.83
C GLN A 25 42.72 -10.88 -22.44
N HIS A 26 43.60 -10.09 -21.83
CA HIS A 26 43.35 -9.47 -20.54
C HIS A 26 42.18 -8.48 -20.62
N ALA A 27 42.15 -7.62 -21.65
CA ALA A 27 41.04 -6.69 -21.87
C ALA A 27 39.71 -7.43 -22.07
N ARG A 28 39.70 -8.54 -22.82
CA ARG A 28 38.50 -9.38 -23.01
C ARG A 28 38.04 -10.04 -21.71
N LEU A 29 38.97 -10.49 -20.86
CA LEU A 29 38.64 -11.07 -19.55
C LEU A 29 38.05 -10.02 -18.61
N VAL A 30 38.59 -8.80 -18.61
CA VAL A 30 38.07 -7.67 -17.82
C VAL A 30 36.67 -7.29 -18.28
N ASP A 31 36.45 -7.10 -19.58
CA ASP A 31 35.14 -6.79 -20.16
C ASP A 31 34.12 -7.92 -19.90
N ALA A 32 34.53 -9.18 -20.02
CA ALA A 32 33.69 -10.32 -19.64
C ALA A 32 33.32 -10.30 -18.14
N GLY A 33 34.26 -9.97 -17.26
CA GLY A 33 34.02 -9.81 -15.83
C GLY A 33 33.04 -8.69 -15.52
N GLN A 34 33.22 -7.52 -16.14
CA GLN A 34 32.31 -6.37 -15.99
C GLN A 34 30.88 -6.71 -16.41
N ARG A 35 30.70 -7.40 -17.54
CA ARG A 35 29.37 -7.83 -18.00
C ARG A 35 28.71 -8.81 -17.03
N VAL A 36 29.48 -9.73 -16.42
CA VAL A 36 28.96 -10.63 -15.40
C VAL A 36 28.51 -9.86 -14.16
N ASP A 37 29.29 -8.89 -13.71
CA ASP A 37 28.93 -8.03 -12.58
C ASP A 37 27.70 -7.16 -12.88
N ASP A 38 27.59 -6.62 -14.09
CA ASP A 38 26.45 -5.83 -14.55
C ASP A 38 25.18 -6.67 -14.63
N LEU A 39 25.25 -7.88 -15.22
CA LEU A 39 24.14 -8.84 -15.19
C LEU A 39 23.78 -9.24 -13.76
N ALA A 40 24.76 -9.44 -12.88
CA ALA A 40 24.50 -9.79 -11.49
C ALA A 40 23.84 -8.64 -10.72
N ARG A 41 24.12 -7.37 -11.06
CA ARG A 41 23.38 -6.21 -10.53
C ARG A 41 21.97 -6.17 -11.10
N ASP A 42 21.80 -6.26 -12.42
CA ASP A 42 20.49 -6.26 -13.07
C ASP A 42 19.58 -7.38 -12.52
N VAL A 43 20.08 -8.61 -12.41
CA VAL A 43 19.32 -9.73 -11.83
C VAL A 43 18.91 -9.45 -10.39
N ARG A 44 19.78 -8.83 -9.57
CA ARG A 44 19.46 -8.44 -8.19
C ARG A 44 18.37 -7.39 -8.15
N ASP A 45 18.50 -6.33 -8.93
CA ASP A 45 17.54 -5.23 -8.98
C ASP A 45 16.17 -5.73 -9.45
N ARG A 46 16.13 -6.51 -10.53
CA ARG A 46 14.90 -7.11 -11.07
C ARG A 46 14.27 -8.10 -10.09
N THR A 47 15.07 -8.83 -9.33
CA THR A 47 14.58 -9.73 -8.28
C THR A 47 13.96 -8.94 -7.13
N ALA A 48 14.62 -7.86 -6.69
CA ALA A 48 14.10 -6.97 -5.65
C ALA A 48 12.78 -6.30 -6.09
N GLU A 49 12.71 -5.76 -7.31
CA GLU A 49 11.49 -5.20 -7.90
C GLU A 49 10.34 -6.22 -7.91
N ARG A 50 10.61 -7.43 -8.38
CA ARG A 50 9.62 -8.51 -8.43
C ARG A 50 9.12 -8.87 -7.03
N ASP A 51 10.02 -8.99 -6.07
CA ASP A 51 9.67 -9.39 -4.72
C ASP A 51 8.89 -8.30 -3.99
N ALA A 52 9.23 -7.02 -4.23
CA ALA A 52 8.44 -5.89 -3.77
C ALA A 52 7.03 -5.89 -4.39
N ALA A 53 6.91 -6.09 -5.70
CA ALA A 53 5.60 -6.18 -6.37
C ALA A 53 4.73 -7.33 -5.84
N ARG A 54 5.34 -8.49 -5.54
CA ARG A 54 4.62 -9.63 -4.92
C ARG A 54 4.12 -9.32 -3.52
N ARG A 55 4.90 -8.58 -2.72
CA ARG A 55 4.45 -8.11 -1.40
C ARG A 55 3.29 -7.13 -1.52
N ASP A 56 3.38 -6.15 -2.42
CA ASP A 56 2.31 -5.17 -2.65
C ASP A 56 1.00 -5.87 -3.06
N VAL A 57 1.03 -6.83 -3.99
CA VAL A 57 -0.17 -7.61 -4.38
C VAL A 57 -0.77 -8.34 -3.17
N LYS A 58 0.06 -8.99 -2.35
CA LYS A 58 -0.41 -9.71 -1.15
C LYS A 58 -1.09 -8.76 -0.16
N VAL A 59 -0.47 -7.61 0.12
CA VAL A 59 -1.05 -6.60 1.04
C VAL A 59 -2.39 -6.12 0.50
N VAL A 60 -2.46 -5.81 -0.80
CA VAL A 60 -3.68 -5.32 -1.45
C VAL A 60 -4.82 -6.34 -1.37
N THR A 61 -4.58 -7.58 -1.79
CA THR A 61 -5.59 -8.63 -1.74
C THR A 61 -6.10 -8.83 -0.32
N GLN A 62 -5.20 -8.94 0.66
CA GLN A 62 -5.58 -9.20 2.03
C GLN A 62 -6.43 -8.08 2.66
N TYR A 63 -6.11 -6.81 2.42
CA TYR A 63 -6.91 -5.74 3.01
C TYR A 63 -8.27 -5.58 2.32
N VAL A 64 -8.34 -5.79 1.00
CA VAL A 64 -9.62 -5.74 0.27
C VAL A 64 -10.57 -6.81 0.79
N ASP A 65 -10.07 -8.03 1.01
CA ASP A 65 -10.86 -9.12 1.59
C ASP A 65 -11.37 -8.77 3.00
N ARG A 66 -10.51 -8.20 3.85
CA ARG A 66 -10.91 -7.78 5.21
C ARG A 66 -11.97 -6.68 5.20
N VAL A 67 -11.82 -5.69 4.34
CA VAL A 67 -12.81 -4.61 4.15
C VAL A 67 -14.15 -5.18 3.67
N GLN A 68 -14.14 -6.14 2.75
CA GLN A 68 -15.37 -6.79 2.31
C GLN A 68 -16.09 -7.52 3.47
N VAL A 69 -15.35 -8.27 4.29
CA VAL A 69 -15.92 -8.94 5.47
C VAL A 69 -16.51 -7.94 6.46
N VAL A 70 -15.83 -6.81 6.69
CA VAL A 70 -16.35 -5.73 7.54
C VAL A 70 -17.68 -5.20 7.00
N ARG A 71 -17.74 -4.93 5.69
CA ARG A 71 -18.95 -4.43 5.02
C ARG A 71 -20.11 -5.42 5.10
N GLU A 72 -19.87 -6.69 4.84
CA GLU A 72 -20.90 -7.74 4.95
C GLU A 72 -21.47 -7.85 6.37
N LYS A 73 -20.61 -7.74 7.39
CA LYS A 73 -21.04 -7.71 8.80
C LYS A 73 -21.85 -6.45 9.11
N GLY A 74 -21.39 -5.30 8.64
CA GLY A 74 -22.08 -4.02 8.77
C GLY A 74 -23.48 -4.05 8.16
N ASP A 75 -23.59 -4.51 6.92
CA ASP A 75 -24.86 -4.67 6.20
C ASP A 75 -25.81 -5.62 6.94
N THR A 76 -25.26 -6.68 7.54
CA THR A 76 -26.05 -7.61 8.37
C THR A 76 -26.61 -6.90 9.60
N ILE A 77 -25.78 -6.17 10.33
CA ILE A 77 -26.20 -5.41 11.52
C ILE A 77 -27.26 -4.36 11.17
N ILE A 78 -27.09 -3.63 10.07
CA ILE A 78 -28.04 -2.61 9.61
C ILE A 78 -29.42 -3.25 9.32
N LYS A 79 -29.45 -4.44 8.71
CA LYS A 79 -30.71 -5.17 8.45
C LYS A 79 -31.43 -5.61 9.73
N GLU A 80 -30.70 -5.81 10.82
CA GLU A 80 -31.27 -6.17 12.12
C GLU A 80 -31.84 -4.97 12.88
N VAL A 81 -31.48 -3.73 12.52
CA VAL A 81 -31.99 -2.51 13.20
C VAL A 81 -33.52 -2.50 13.37
N PRO A 82 -34.36 -2.73 12.35
CA PRO A 82 -35.82 -2.75 12.53
C PRO A 82 -36.35 -3.95 13.33
N VAL A 83 -35.54 -4.98 13.57
CA VAL A 83 -35.88 -6.13 14.43
C VAL A 83 -35.68 -5.76 15.90
N TYR A 84 -34.58 -5.08 16.21
CA TYR A 84 -34.25 -4.65 17.58
C TYR A 84 -34.86 -3.30 17.97
N VAL A 85 -35.15 -2.45 16.99
CA VAL A 85 -35.89 -1.19 17.12
C VAL A 85 -37.21 -1.38 16.36
N ASP A 86 -38.14 -2.08 17.00
CA ASP A 86 -39.44 -2.34 16.38
C ASP A 86 -40.25 -1.05 16.17
N ARG A 87 -41.36 -1.16 15.43
CA ARG A 87 -42.20 0.00 15.09
C ARG A 87 -42.79 0.72 16.30
N GLU A 88 -43.01 0.05 17.42
CA GLU A 88 -43.56 0.69 18.61
C GLU A 88 -42.50 1.52 19.31
N ALA A 89 -41.32 0.93 19.55
CA ALA A 89 -40.16 1.62 20.10
C ALA A 89 -39.72 2.80 19.22
N ASP A 90 -39.69 2.62 17.91
CA ASP A 90 -39.29 3.63 16.94
C ASP A 90 -40.22 4.86 16.94
N ARG A 91 -41.53 4.65 17.18
CA ARG A 91 -42.52 5.74 17.28
C ARG A 91 -42.56 6.38 18.67
N ALA A 92 -42.22 5.62 19.71
CA ALA A 92 -42.23 6.10 21.08
C ALA A 92 -41.07 7.08 21.36
N CYS A 93 -39.99 7.03 20.57
CA CYS A 93 -38.81 7.88 20.75
C CYS A 93 -38.70 8.92 19.62
N VAL A 94 -38.96 10.19 19.95
CA VAL A 94 -38.81 11.30 19.02
C VAL A 94 -37.35 11.76 18.96
N VAL A 95 -36.77 11.80 17.77
CA VAL A 95 -35.46 12.41 17.52
C VAL A 95 -35.63 13.93 17.34
N PRO A 96 -35.06 14.77 18.23
CA PRO A 96 -35.22 16.22 18.15
C PRO A 96 -34.32 16.86 17.08
N VAL A 97 -34.70 18.03 16.56
CA VAL A 97 -33.90 18.83 15.61
C VAL A 97 -32.50 19.12 16.16
N GLY A 98 -32.39 19.43 17.46
CA GLY A 98 -31.11 19.70 18.10
C GLY A 98 -30.14 18.51 18.05
N PHE A 99 -30.65 17.27 18.16
CA PHE A 99 -29.83 16.07 18.01
C PHE A 99 -29.22 16.00 16.61
N VAL A 100 -30.03 16.24 15.57
CA VAL A 100 -29.58 16.24 14.17
C VAL A 100 -28.51 17.31 13.95
N ARG A 101 -28.72 18.53 14.45
CA ARG A 101 -27.72 19.61 14.35
C ARG A 101 -26.38 19.22 14.96
N VAL A 102 -26.39 18.60 16.13
CA VAL A 102 -25.17 18.15 16.81
C VAL A 102 -24.50 17.02 16.05
N HIS A 103 -25.27 16.03 15.61
CA HIS A 103 -24.78 14.92 14.81
C HIS A 103 -24.11 15.41 13.52
N ASP A 104 -24.77 16.30 12.77
CA ASP A 104 -24.27 16.81 11.49
C ASP A 104 -23.06 17.72 11.69
N GLY A 105 -23.05 18.54 12.74
CA GLY A 105 -21.87 19.32 13.13
C GLY A 105 -20.67 18.44 13.43
N ALA A 106 -20.88 17.33 14.16
CA ALA A 106 -19.82 16.35 14.44
C ALA A 106 -19.34 15.67 13.15
N ALA A 107 -20.26 15.25 12.26
CA ALA A 107 -19.92 14.61 11.00
C ALA A 107 -19.15 15.54 10.04
N ALA A 108 -19.52 16.81 9.99
CA ALA A 108 -18.85 17.83 9.18
C ALA A 108 -17.60 18.43 9.87
N ASN A 109 -17.33 18.07 11.12
CA ASN A 109 -16.28 18.65 11.96
C ASN A 109 -16.36 20.18 12.04
N VAL A 110 -17.57 20.71 12.28
CA VAL A 110 -17.83 22.14 12.44
C VAL A 110 -18.56 22.39 13.77
N PRO A 111 -18.27 23.52 14.46
CA PRO A 111 -19.00 23.88 15.66
C PRO A 111 -20.49 24.04 15.38
N VAL A 112 -21.31 23.51 16.29
CA VAL A 112 -22.74 23.80 16.29
C VAL A 112 -22.93 25.20 16.87
N GLY A 113 -23.71 26.05 16.20
CA GLY A 113 -24.09 27.36 16.75
C GLY A 113 -24.95 27.24 18.01
N ASP A 114 -25.30 28.39 18.60
CA ASP A 114 -26.03 28.43 19.87
C ASP A 114 -27.34 27.58 19.84
N PRO A 115 -27.71 26.98 20.98
CA PRO A 115 -28.98 26.27 21.11
C PRO A 115 -30.16 27.24 21.03
N GLY A 116 -31.27 26.77 20.48
CA GLY A 116 -32.50 27.55 20.32
C GLY A 116 -33.74 26.73 20.64
N SER A 117 -34.87 27.41 20.86
CA SER A 117 -36.15 26.75 21.19
C SER A 117 -36.65 25.80 20.10
N ALA A 118 -36.25 26.01 18.84
CA ALA A 118 -36.55 25.13 17.72
C ALA A 118 -35.87 23.75 17.84
N ASP A 119 -34.81 23.61 18.64
CA ASP A 119 -34.07 22.35 18.78
C ASP A 119 -34.90 21.24 19.42
N ALA A 120 -35.90 21.59 20.24
CA ALA A 120 -36.79 20.63 20.88
C ALA A 120 -37.87 20.06 19.93
N ALA A 121 -38.04 20.64 18.73
CA ALA A 121 -39.04 20.19 17.78
C ALA A 121 -38.70 18.79 17.22
N PRO A 122 -39.71 17.98 16.86
CA PRO A 122 -39.48 16.71 16.18
C PRO A 122 -38.81 16.94 14.82
N SER A 123 -37.70 16.24 14.57
CA SER A 123 -36.98 16.33 13.29
C SER A 123 -37.68 15.59 12.14
N GLY A 124 -38.59 14.66 12.46
CA GLY A 124 -39.17 13.72 11.50
C GLY A 124 -38.27 12.53 11.16
N ILE A 125 -37.06 12.47 11.72
CA ILE A 125 -36.16 11.32 11.59
C ILE A 125 -36.58 10.23 12.58
N ALA A 126 -36.73 9.00 12.07
CA ALA A 126 -37.01 7.83 12.90
C ALA A 126 -35.79 7.43 13.73
N LEU A 127 -36.01 6.88 14.94
CA LEU A 127 -34.93 6.34 15.77
C LEU A 127 -34.18 5.19 15.05
N SER A 128 -34.90 4.35 14.31
CA SER A 128 -34.34 3.28 13.48
C SER A 128 -33.44 3.81 12.36
N ALA A 129 -33.75 4.99 11.81
CA ALA A 129 -32.89 5.66 10.83
C ALA A 129 -31.58 6.16 11.47
N VAL A 130 -31.65 6.69 12.70
CA VAL A 130 -30.45 7.03 13.49
C VAL A 130 -29.62 5.78 13.76
N GLY A 131 -30.25 4.70 14.22
CA GLY A 131 -29.56 3.43 14.50
C GLY A 131 -28.86 2.86 13.26
N SER A 132 -29.53 2.87 12.11
CA SER A 132 -28.96 2.40 10.84
C SER A 132 -27.77 3.28 10.40
N THR A 133 -27.90 4.59 10.55
CA THR A 133 -26.83 5.55 10.21
C THR A 133 -25.61 5.35 11.10
N VAL A 134 -25.81 5.21 12.42
CA VAL A 134 -24.71 4.96 13.37
C VAL A 134 -24.02 3.63 13.10
N ALA A 135 -24.78 2.55 12.82
CA ALA A 135 -24.21 1.27 12.43
C ALA A 135 -23.38 1.36 11.13
N GLY A 136 -23.86 2.12 10.13
CA GLY A 136 -23.11 2.41 8.91
C GLY A 136 -21.82 3.20 9.16
N ASN A 137 -21.86 4.18 10.06
CA ASN A 137 -20.69 4.95 10.46
C ASN A 137 -19.63 4.04 11.12
N TYR A 138 -20.03 3.16 12.03
CA TYR A 138 -19.10 2.20 12.65
C TYR A 138 -18.53 1.20 11.66
N THR A 139 -19.34 0.75 10.69
CA THR A 139 -18.86 -0.09 9.58
C THR A 139 -17.73 0.62 8.83
N THR A 140 -17.95 1.88 8.43
CA THR A 140 -16.95 2.71 7.76
C THR A 140 -15.68 2.91 8.62
N CYS A 141 -15.84 3.11 9.94
CA CYS A 141 -14.70 3.20 10.85
C CYS A 141 -13.86 1.92 10.87
N HIS A 142 -14.50 0.74 10.86
CA HIS A 142 -13.80 -0.53 10.79
C HIS A 142 -13.10 -0.73 9.43
N GLU A 143 -13.72 -0.31 8.32
CA GLU A 143 -13.07 -0.35 6.99
C GLU A 143 -11.82 0.54 6.97
N ASN A 144 -11.91 1.75 7.52
CA ASN A 144 -10.78 2.68 7.61
C ASN A 144 -9.65 2.12 8.49
N ALA A 145 -9.98 1.44 9.58
CA ALA A 145 -9.00 0.77 10.43
C ALA A 145 -8.24 -0.33 9.66
N GLU A 146 -8.95 -1.14 8.86
CA GLU A 146 -8.32 -2.17 8.02
C GLU A 146 -7.40 -1.58 6.95
N GLN A 147 -7.80 -0.46 6.34
CA GLN A 147 -6.96 0.28 5.39
C GLN A 147 -5.70 0.84 6.07
N LEU A 148 -5.82 1.41 7.26
CA LEU A 148 -4.69 1.93 8.03
C LEU A 148 -3.71 0.82 8.42
N ILE A 149 -4.22 -0.32 8.90
CA ILE A 149 -3.40 -1.50 9.23
C ILE A 149 -2.62 -1.95 7.99
N ALA A 150 -3.28 -2.04 6.83
CA ALA A 150 -2.63 -2.43 5.58
C ALA A 150 -1.53 -1.44 5.15
N LEU A 151 -1.81 -0.14 5.26
CA LEU A 151 -0.82 0.90 4.98
C LEU A 151 0.39 0.79 5.91
N GLN A 152 0.17 0.62 7.22
CA GLN A 152 1.24 0.46 8.20
C GLN A 152 2.06 -0.81 7.95
N THR A 153 1.45 -1.91 7.51
CA THR A 153 2.17 -3.12 7.10
C THR A 153 3.05 -2.83 5.89
N ARG A 154 2.51 -2.15 4.87
CA ARG A 154 3.28 -1.80 3.68
C ARG A 154 4.49 -0.93 3.98
N VAL A 155 4.33 0.08 4.85
CA VAL A 155 5.44 0.95 5.27
C VAL A 155 6.52 0.14 5.98
N ARG A 156 6.15 -0.72 6.95
CA ARG A 156 7.09 -1.59 7.66
C ARG A 156 7.84 -2.55 6.74
N ASP A 157 7.13 -3.20 5.82
CA ASP A 157 7.73 -4.11 4.85
C ASP A 157 8.74 -3.37 3.93
N THR A 158 8.49 -2.10 3.65
CA THR A 158 9.40 -1.25 2.84
C THR A 158 10.65 -0.88 3.64
N GLU A 159 10.51 -0.51 4.91
CA GLU A 159 11.62 -0.16 5.80
C GLU A 159 12.54 -1.36 6.06
N GLU A 160 11.99 -2.57 6.27
CA GLU A 160 12.76 -3.80 6.46
C GLU A 160 13.45 -4.28 5.16
N SER A 161 12.92 -3.90 4.00
CA SER A 161 13.50 -4.22 2.70
C SER A 161 14.57 -3.22 2.24
N ALA A 162 14.81 -2.12 2.97
CA ALA A 162 15.83 -1.15 2.65
C ALA A 162 17.23 -1.67 3.08
N PRO A 163 18.24 -1.66 2.18
CA PRO A 163 19.59 -2.14 2.48
C PRO A 163 20.36 -1.24 3.47
#